data_AF-A0AAU4UQ99-F1
#
_entry.id   AF-A0AAU4UQ99-F1
#
_cell.length_a   1.000
_cell.length_b   1.000
_cell.length_c   1.000
_cell.angle_alpha   90.00
_cell.angle_beta   90.00
_cell.angle_gamma   90.00
#
_symmetry.space_group_name_H-M   'P 1'
#
loop_
_entity.id
_entity.type
_entity.pdbx_description
1 polymer ?
#
loop_
_entity_poly.entity_id
_entity_poly.type
_entity_poly.pdbx_seq_one_letter_code
_entity_poly.pdbx_strand_id
1 'polypeptide(L)'
;MAGLDEALAAVDAFDRTLVAGLLRPRPDGVQDLAELARAVAGTPLATRVAEAAEKAAAGAASEEHFVALAAARTALFGAVHDALTLGADELTGRMREERGPTAVGARPEANLLAAARSWLSDLARTGWQGIDHELAGGAAPIVSAMLPDPGLRRLATLLDGFAAELAASCPGAALDRIPARRWGDLWARALLLTRPQAADVPAVEAVTGRLLPLGVDLHEHVTAAQAQVHAVFEPADGAAPRLVRASVSVPKPDTVVEAGVWQLLRPHLSLLAALGEGRAMDLDAMPLTDEGDLLWDDARARQGDPADALATARVVLPTATALPTAPLDRHPARIAEPVFLEGYDRSQDGDTLTFTVAGQAFPVDTDRIPTASPLTPEAVAASGACIALLRWDAGGFRLQPLAVETTVRRKAVALHAGAWAGGTTDKAGARAEKAATDAVTVLRERAGRLLRK
;
A
#
# COMPACT_ATOMS: atom_id res chain seq x y z
N MET A 1 -19.20 -5.26 -12.80
CA MET A 1 -20.13 -5.13 -11.65
C MET A 1 -20.94 -3.86 -11.85
N ALA A 2 -22.24 -3.86 -11.54
CA ALA A 2 -23.07 -2.66 -11.74
C ALA A 2 -22.62 -1.53 -10.82
N GLY A 3 -22.56 -0.28 -11.32
CA GLY A 3 -22.21 0.90 -10.52
C GLY A 3 -20.70 1.15 -10.34
N LEU A 4 -19.83 0.22 -10.76
CA LEU A 4 -18.37 0.33 -10.60
C LEU A 4 -17.82 1.49 -11.45
N ASP A 5 -18.15 1.48 -12.74
CA ASP A 5 -17.65 2.48 -13.69
C ASP A 5 -18.22 3.86 -13.38
N GLU A 6 -19.49 3.93 -12.97
CA GLU A 6 -20.13 5.17 -12.54
C GLU A 6 -19.47 5.76 -11.29
N ALA A 7 -19.12 4.93 -10.30
CA ALA A 7 -18.42 5.38 -9.11
C ALA A 7 -17.02 5.89 -9.46
N LEU A 8 -16.25 5.15 -10.27
CA LEU A 8 -14.91 5.57 -10.69
C LEU A 8 -14.94 6.87 -11.51
N ALA A 9 -15.91 7.00 -12.42
CA ALA A 9 -16.14 8.20 -13.22
C ALA A 9 -16.49 9.42 -12.36
N ALA A 10 -17.33 9.27 -11.33
CA ALA A 10 -17.64 10.36 -10.39
C ALA A 10 -16.39 10.82 -9.63
N VAL A 11 -15.48 9.90 -9.28
CA VAL A 11 -14.21 10.31 -8.66
C VAL A 11 -13.26 10.93 -9.69
N ASP A 12 -13.18 10.41 -10.92
CA ASP A 12 -12.38 11.05 -11.99
C ASP A 12 -12.85 12.48 -12.25
N ALA A 13 -14.17 12.71 -12.22
CA ALA A 13 -14.78 14.04 -12.31
C ALA A 13 -14.30 14.95 -11.18
N PHE A 14 -14.43 14.50 -9.93
CA PHE A 14 -13.93 15.28 -8.81
C PHE A 14 -12.42 15.56 -8.89
N ASP A 15 -11.60 14.58 -9.30
CA ASP A 15 -10.15 14.76 -9.42
C ASP A 15 -9.78 15.81 -10.48
N ARG A 16 -10.56 15.96 -11.56
CA ARG A 16 -10.39 17.07 -12.52
C ARG A 16 -10.63 18.44 -11.87
N THR A 17 -11.55 18.55 -10.91
CA THR A 17 -11.79 19.80 -10.19
C THR A 17 -10.59 20.19 -9.32
N LEU A 18 -9.93 19.20 -8.70
CA LEU A 18 -8.70 19.42 -7.94
C LEU A 18 -7.51 19.80 -8.82
N VAL A 19 -7.46 19.33 -10.07
CA VAL A 19 -6.45 19.77 -11.05
C VAL A 19 -6.52 21.28 -11.29
N ALA A 20 -7.74 21.80 -11.50
CA ALA A 20 -7.97 23.22 -11.80
C ALA A 20 -7.99 24.11 -10.54
N GLY A 21 -8.33 23.55 -9.38
CA GLY A 21 -8.47 24.26 -8.12
C GLY A 21 -9.90 24.73 -7.83
N LEU A 22 -10.23 24.81 -6.54
CA LEU A 22 -11.58 25.09 -6.05
C LEU A 22 -11.80 26.56 -5.64
N LEU A 23 -10.79 27.44 -5.79
CA LEU A 23 -10.94 28.86 -5.48
C LEU A 23 -11.79 29.61 -6.53
N ARG A 24 -11.66 29.24 -7.80
CA ARG A 24 -12.39 29.84 -8.94
C ARG A 24 -12.83 28.74 -9.91
N PRO A 25 -13.81 27.91 -9.53
CA PRO A 25 -14.24 26.78 -10.35
C PRO A 25 -14.80 27.25 -11.69
N ARG A 26 -14.45 26.53 -12.76
CA ARG A 26 -15.00 26.73 -14.11
C ARG A 26 -16.38 26.05 -14.21
N PRO A 27 -17.23 26.43 -15.20
CA PRO A 27 -18.55 25.82 -15.37
C PRO A 27 -18.54 24.28 -15.41
N ASP A 28 -17.58 23.68 -16.12
CA ASP A 28 -17.42 22.22 -16.18
C ASP A 28 -17.08 21.62 -14.81
N GLY A 29 -16.23 22.30 -14.03
CA GLY A 29 -15.88 21.89 -12.68
C GLY A 29 -17.06 21.96 -11.69
N VAL A 30 -18.03 22.84 -11.93
CA VAL A 30 -19.27 22.90 -11.13
C VAL A 30 -20.13 21.66 -11.39
N GLN A 31 -20.20 21.18 -12.64
CA GLN A 31 -20.91 19.94 -12.96
C GLN A 31 -20.21 18.73 -12.34
N ASP A 32 -18.89 18.63 -12.46
CA ASP A 32 -18.08 17.56 -11.85
C ASP A 32 -18.29 17.49 -10.31
N LEU A 33 -18.40 18.62 -9.61
CA LEU A 33 -18.74 18.65 -8.17
C LEU A 33 -20.16 18.15 -7.86
N ALA A 34 -21.13 18.49 -8.73
CA ALA A 34 -22.50 18.03 -8.58
C ALA A 34 -22.63 16.51 -8.83
N GLU A 35 -21.81 15.94 -9.71
CA GLU A 35 -21.73 14.49 -9.94
C GLU A 35 -21.28 13.74 -8.69
N LEU A 36 -20.23 14.22 -8.01
CA LEU A 36 -19.80 13.65 -6.74
C LEU A 36 -20.92 13.66 -5.69
N ALA A 37 -21.61 14.79 -5.54
CA ALA A 37 -22.73 14.90 -4.60
C ALA A 37 -23.88 13.95 -4.94
N ARG A 38 -24.18 13.77 -6.23
CA ARG A 38 -25.20 12.84 -6.70
C ARG A 38 -24.82 11.39 -6.42
N ALA A 39 -23.55 11.03 -6.63
CA ALA A 39 -23.05 9.68 -6.41
C ALA A 39 -23.22 9.20 -4.94
N VAL A 40 -23.21 10.13 -3.98
CA VAL A 40 -23.39 9.83 -2.55
C VAL A 40 -24.76 10.23 -2.00
N ALA A 41 -25.72 10.61 -2.86
CA ALA A 41 -27.02 11.12 -2.44
C ALA A 41 -27.88 10.10 -1.66
N GLY A 42 -27.64 8.81 -1.85
CA GLY A 42 -28.30 7.72 -1.12
C GLY A 42 -27.65 7.35 0.22
N THR A 43 -26.64 8.10 0.67
CA THR A 43 -25.83 7.77 1.84
C THR A 43 -26.03 8.77 2.99
N PRO A 44 -25.60 8.45 4.21
CA PRO A 44 -25.58 9.43 5.32
C PRO A 44 -24.77 10.70 5.05
N LEU A 45 -23.90 10.72 4.03
CA LEU A 45 -23.11 11.90 3.65
C LEU A 45 -23.88 12.91 2.78
N ALA A 46 -25.04 12.53 2.23
CA ALA A 46 -25.74 13.26 1.18
C ALA A 46 -25.88 14.77 1.44
N THR A 47 -26.48 15.15 2.57
CA THR A 47 -26.73 16.57 2.90
C THR A 47 -25.43 17.35 3.01
N ARG A 48 -24.43 16.81 3.71
CA ARG A 48 -23.17 17.52 3.96
C ARG A 48 -22.33 17.66 2.70
N VAL A 49 -22.34 16.65 1.84
CA VAL A 49 -21.61 16.67 0.57
C VAL A 49 -22.29 17.58 -0.44
N ALA A 50 -23.63 17.59 -0.50
CA ALA A 50 -24.37 18.52 -1.35
C ALA A 50 -24.06 19.98 -0.97
N GLU A 51 -24.08 20.31 0.32
CA GLU A 51 -23.68 21.64 0.82
C GLU A 51 -22.23 21.96 0.45
N ALA A 52 -21.30 21.02 0.69
CA ALA A 52 -19.89 21.23 0.39
C ALA A 52 -19.63 21.43 -1.11
N ALA A 53 -20.31 20.68 -1.98
CA ALA A 53 -20.24 20.82 -3.42
C ALA A 53 -20.79 22.19 -3.89
N GLU A 54 -21.91 22.65 -3.33
CA GLU A 54 -22.46 23.98 -3.61
C GLU A 54 -21.49 25.09 -3.19
N LYS A 55 -20.92 25.01 -1.99
CA LYS A 55 -19.94 26.00 -1.51
C LYS A 55 -18.65 25.98 -2.32
N ALA A 56 -18.17 24.80 -2.72
CA ALA A 56 -17.01 24.67 -3.59
C ALA A 56 -17.29 25.26 -4.97
N ALA A 57 -18.47 24.99 -5.56
CA ALA A 57 -18.90 25.56 -6.84
C ALA A 57 -19.01 27.09 -6.80
N ALA A 58 -19.31 27.67 -5.64
CA ALA A 58 -19.32 29.12 -5.42
C ALA A 58 -17.94 29.73 -5.08
N GLY A 59 -16.87 28.93 -5.01
CA GLY A 59 -15.54 29.38 -4.58
C GLY A 59 -15.46 29.78 -3.10
N ALA A 60 -16.40 29.30 -2.28
CA ALA A 60 -16.59 29.68 -0.88
C ALA A 60 -16.47 28.48 0.10
N ALA A 61 -15.85 27.38 -0.34
CA ALA A 61 -15.62 26.21 0.50
C ALA A 61 -14.66 26.50 1.66
N SER A 62 -15.02 26.02 2.84
CA SER A 62 -14.21 26.08 4.06
C SER A 62 -13.48 24.74 4.22
N GLU A 63 -12.60 24.64 5.22
CA GLU A 63 -11.90 23.38 5.52
C GLU A 63 -12.87 22.22 5.75
N GLU A 64 -13.95 22.46 6.51
CA GLU A 64 -14.98 21.44 6.77
C GLU A 64 -15.75 21.03 5.51
N HIS A 65 -15.83 21.88 4.49
CA HIS A 65 -16.37 21.50 3.18
C HIS A 65 -15.40 20.58 2.44
N PHE A 66 -14.09 20.88 2.47
CA PHE A 66 -13.08 20.00 1.88
C PHE A 66 -13.03 18.63 2.57
N VAL A 67 -13.17 18.58 3.89
CA VAL A 67 -13.28 17.30 4.63
C VAL A 67 -14.46 16.47 4.13
N ALA A 68 -15.63 17.09 3.92
CA ALA A 68 -16.81 16.39 3.40
C ALA A 68 -16.60 15.85 1.98
N LEU A 69 -15.94 16.63 1.10
CA LEU A 69 -15.62 16.20 -0.27
C LEU A 69 -14.61 15.05 -0.27
N ALA A 70 -13.56 15.12 0.56
CA ALA A 70 -12.61 14.02 0.74
C ALA A 70 -13.30 12.76 1.29
N ALA A 71 -14.23 12.90 2.24
CA ALA A 71 -14.99 11.79 2.78
C ALA A 71 -15.89 11.14 1.71
N ALA A 72 -16.55 11.93 0.86
CA ALA A 72 -17.36 11.41 -0.25
C ALA A 72 -16.50 10.60 -1.24
N ARG A 73 -15.35 11.17 -1.64
CA ARG A 73 -14.38 10.52 -2.52
C ARG A 73 -13.90 9.18 -1.93
N THR A 74 -13.48 9.17 -0.66
CA THR A 74 -13.03 7.95 0.03
C THR A 74 -14.17 6.94 0.18
N ALA A 75 -15.40 7.37 0.45
CA ALA A 75 -16.55 6.47 0.55
C ALA A 75 -16.88 5.78 -0.79
N LEU A 76 -16.77 6.49 -1.92
CA LEU A 76 -16.93 5.89 -3.25
C LEU A 76 -15.85 4.85 -3.51
N PHE A 77 -14.58 5.14 -3.20
CA PHE A 77 -13.53 4.12 -3.28
C PHE A 77 -13.73 2.95 -2.34
N GLY A 78 -14.31 3.19 -1.16
CA GLY A 78 -14.71 2.14 -0.24
C GLY A 78 -15.75 1.20 -0.86
N ALA A 79 -16.76 1.75 -1.52
CA ALA A 79 -17.77 0.95 -2.22
C ALA A 79 -17.17 0.16 -3.40
N VAL A 80 -16.27 0.78 -4.17
CA VAL A 80 -15.56 0.11 -5.28
C VAL A 80 -14.67 -1.01 -4.75
N HIS A 81 -13.91 -0.74 -3.68
CA HIS A 81 -13.11 -1.74 -2.99
C HIS A 81 -13.97 -2.92 -2.55
N ASP A 82 -15.06 -2.67 -1.83
CA ASP A 82 -15.92 -3.74 -1.28
C ASP A 82 -16.53 -4.61 -2.39
N ALA A 83 -16.93 -4.01 -3.52
CA ALA A 83 -17.39 -4.76 -4.69
C ALA A 83 -16.28 -5.62 -5.32
N LEU A 84 -15.09 -5.06 -5.51
CA LEU A 84 -13.94 -5.78 -6.08
C LEU A 84 -13.48 -6.93 -5.17
N THR A 85 -13.43 -6.68 -3.87
CA THR A 85 -13.09 -7.66 -2.86
C THR A 85 -14.10 -8.80 -2.83
N LEU A 86 -15.41 -8.52 -2.93
CA LEU A 86 -16.42 -9.57 -3.04
C LEU A 86 -16.17 -10.45 -4.28
N GLY A 87 -15.85 -9.85 -5.43
CA GLY A 87 -15.50 -10.61 -6.63
C GLY A 87 -14.22 -11.45 -6.47
N ALA A 88 -13.21 -10.93 -5.78
CA ALA A 88 -11.99 -11.69 -5.47
C ALA A 88 -12.26 -12.85 -4.50
N ASP A 89 -13.10 -12.64 -3.50
CA ASP A 89 -13.52 -13.67 -2.54
C ASP A 89 -14.32 -14.78 -3.26
N GLU A 90 -15.22 -14.43 -4.20
CA GLU A 90 -15.95 -15.39 -5.04
C GLU A 90 -15.00 -16.21 -5.95
N LEU A 91 -14.02 -15.56 -6.59
CA LEU A 91 -13.04 -16.22 -7.46
C LEU A 91 -12.13 -17.19 -6.70
N THR A 92 -11.81 -16.87 -5.45
CA THR A 92 -10.90 -17.67 -4.62
C THR A 92 -11.63 -18.65 -3.69
N GLY A 93 -12.96 -18.56 -3.58
CA GLY A 93 -13.76 -19.29 -2.60
C GLY A 93 -13.48 -18.86 -1.15
N ARG A 94 -12.94 -17.66 -0.96
CA ARG A 94 -12.43 -17.19 0.34
C ARG A 94 -13.54 -16.64 1.22
N MET A 95 -13.49 -17.00 2.50
CA MET A 95 -14.33 -16.38 3.52
C MET A 95 -13.61 -15.20 4.16
N ARG A 96 -14.36 -14.14 4.47
CA ARG A 96 -13.86 -12.94 5.16
C ARG A 96 -14.52 -12.80 6.52
N GLU A 97 -13.72 -12.51 7.54
CA GLU A 97 -14.22 -12.27 8.89
C GLU A 97 -15.03 -10.97 8.96
N GLU A 98 -16.04 -10.98 9.82
CA GLU A 98 -16.82 -9.78 10.11
C GLU A 98 -16.04 -8.87 11.07
N ARG A 99 -16.12 -7.56 10.82
CA ARG A 99 -15.45 -6.60 11.69
C ARG A 99 -16.16 -6.48 13.03
N GLY A 100 -15.42 -6.68 14.11
CA GLY A 100 -15.86 -6.37 15.47
C GLY A 100 -16.01 -4.86 15.74
N PRO A 101 -16.69 -4.48 16.84
CA PRO A 101 -16.85 -3.07 17.22
C PRO A 101 -15.48 -2.43 17.53
N THR A 102 -15.24 -1.24 16.98
CA THR A 102 -13.98 -0.52 17.18
C THR A 102 -13.96 0.19 18.53
N ALA A 103 -12.89 0.01 19.32
CA ALA A 103 -12.64 0.79 20.52
C ALA A 103 -12.14 2.19 20.18
N VAL A 104 -12.57 3.21 20.93
CA VAL A 104 -12.19 4.61 20.71
C VAL A 104 -10.81 4.88 21.31
N GLY A 105 -9.87 5.40 20.51
CA GLY A 105 -8.52 5.73 20.93
C GLY A 105 -8.41 7.07 21.65
N ALA A 106 -7.25 7.31 22.28
CA ALA A 106 -6.94 8.55 22.95
C ALA A 106 -6.64 9.70 21.96
N ARG A 107 -6.93 10.94 22.40
CA ARG A 107 -6.96 12.14 21.54
C ARG A 107 -5.55 12.73 21.32
N PRO A 108 -5.13 13.02 20.08
CA PRO A 108 -3.93 13.81 19.79
C PRO A 108 -4.12 15.32 20.05
N GLU A 109 -3.01 16.07 20.08
CA GLU A 109 -3.01 17.53 20.23
C GLU A 109 -3.63 18.25 19.01
N ALA A 110 -4.60 19.16 19.26
CA ALA A 110 -5.45 19.74 18.23
C ALA A 110 -4.75 20.73 17.27
N ASN A 111 -3.63 21.35 17.69
CA ASN A 111 -3.05 22.48 16.96
C ASN A 111 -2.29 22.08 15.68
N LEU A 112 -1.56 20.95 15.70
CA LEU A 112 -0.80 20.49 14.53
C LEU A 112 -1.70 19.93 13.43
N LEU A 113 -2.78 19.24 13.81
CA LEU A 113 -3.78 18.73 12.86
C LEU A 113 -4.51 19.87 12.12
N ALA A 114 -4.74 21.00 12.79
CA ALA A 114 -5.30 22.19 12.15
C ALA A 114 -4.34 22.81 11.13
N ALA A 115 -3.04 22.92 11.45
CA ALA A 115 -2.04 23.42 10.51
C ALA A 115 -1.94 22.55 9.24
N ALA A 116 -1.90 21.23 9.41
CA ALA A 116 -1.94 20.29 8.28
C ALA A 116 -3.20 20.47 7.42
N ARG A 117 -4.37 20.63 8.06
CA ARG A 117 -5.65 20.82 7.35
C ARG A 117 -5.71 22.14 6.59
N SER A 118 -5.16 23.21 7.15
CA SER A 118 -5.06 24.51 6.47
C SER A 118 -4.22 24.38 5.19
N TRP A 119 -3.03 23.78 5.29
CA TRP A 119 -2.15 23.56 4.13
C TRP A 119 -2.83 22.71 3.04
N LEU A 120 -3.47 21.60 3.41
CA LEU A 120 -4.23 20.77 2.48
C LEU A 120 -5.42 21.51 1.85
N SER A 121 -6.03 22.44 2.58
CA SER A 121 -7.12 23.28 2.07
C SER A 121 -6.60 24.31 1.06
N ASP A 122 -5.42 24.88 1.29
CA ASP A 122 -4.78 25.80 0.36
C ASP A 122 -4.36 25.09 -0.93
N LEU A 123 -3.87 23.84 -0.84
CA LEU A 123 -3.66 22.99 -2.01
C LEU A 123 -4.95 22.79 -2.83
N ALA A 124 -6.08 22.46 -2.18
CA ALA A 124 -7.34 22.25 -2.88
C ALA A 124 -7.89 23.54 -3.54
N ARG A 125 -7.70 24.70 -2.89
CA ARG A 125 -8.09 26.00 -3.43
C ARG A 125 -7.27 26.35 -4.68
N THR A 126 -5.96 26.21 -4.57
CA THR A 126 -5.00 26.55 -5.63
C THR A 126 -5.08 25.58 -6.81
N GLY A 127 -5.30 24.30 -6.52
CA GLY A 127 -5.30 23.23 -7.50
C GLY A 127 -3.91 22.81 -7.95
N TRP A 128 -3.81 21.63 -8.55
CA TRP A 128 -2.53 21.04 -8.98
C TRP A 128 -1.79 21.88 -10.02
N GLN A 129 -2.51 22.56 -10.91
CA GLN A 129 -1.91 23.47 -11.90
C GLN A 129 -1.33 24.74 -11.27
N GLY A 130 -1.83 25.15 -10.11
CA GLY A 130 -1.41 26.37 -9.43
C GLY A 130 -0.27 26.18 -8.43
N ILE A 131 0.23 24.96 -8.21
CA ILE A 131 1.28 24.72 -7.21
C ILE A 131 2.59 25.39 -7.61
N ASP A 132 3.24 26.01 -6.63
CA ASP A 132 4.59 26.56 -6.71
C ASP A 132 5.45 26.06 -5.54
N HIS A 133 6.73 26.46 -5.54
CA HIS A 133 7.68 26.04 -4.51
C HIS A 133 7.31 26.54 -3.11
N GLU A 134 6.61 27.66 -2.98
CA GLU A 134 6.21 28.20 -1.68
C GLU A 134 5.09 27.35 -1.08
N LEU A 135 4.04 27.07 -1.86
CA LEU A 135 2.93 26.23 -1.44
C LEU A 135 3.38 24.79 -1.15
N ALA A 136 4.22 24.21 -2.01
CA ALA A 136 4.78 22.88 -1.78
C ALA A 136 5.67 22.84 -0.51
N GLY A 137 6.49 23.88 -0.30
CA GLY A 137 7.37 24.00 0.86
C GLY A 137 6.65 24.21 2.20
N GLY A 138 5.38 24.65 2.18
CA GLY A 138 4.58 24.92 3.38
C GLY A 138 4.39 23.73 4.33
N ALA A 139 4.54 22.49 3.85
CA ALA A 139 4.45 21.29 4.69
C ALA A 139 5.65 21.08 5.61
N ALA A 140 6.85 21.57 5.25
CA ALA A 140 8.09 21.26 5.96
C ALA A 140 8.06 21.57 7.48
N PRO A 141 7.63 22.76 7.94
CA PRO A 141 7.54 23.05 9.37
C PRO A 141 6.47 22.20 10.09
N ILE A 142 5.38 21.85 9.41
CA ILE A 142 4.32 21.00 9.94
C ILE A 142 4.84 19.59 10.18
N VAL A 143 5.47 18.99 9.16
CA VAL A 143 6.08 17.65 9.24
C VAL A 143 7.14 17.60 10.34
N SER A 144 8.04 18.58 10.39
CA SER A 144 9.09 18.67 11.40
C SER A 144 8.54 18.68 12.84
N ALA A 145 7.43 19.39 13.07
CA ALA A 145 6.76 19.43 14.36
C ALA A 145 6.01 18.14 14.72
N MET A 146 5.50 17.40 13.72
CA MET A 146 4.72 16.17 13.94
C MET A 146 5.60 14.92 14.15
N LEU A 147 6.76 14.83 13.50
CA LEU A 147 7.63 13.64 13.54
C LEU A 147 8.03 13.16 14.95
N PRO A 148 8.30 14.04 15.94
CA PRO A 148 8.63 13.61 17.30
C PRO A 148 7.54 12.76 17.95
N ASP A 149 6.26 13.08 17.72
CA ASP A 149 5.10 12.38 18.30
C ASP A 149 4.75 11.11 17.50
N PRO A 150 4.89 9.91 18.10
CA PRO A 150 4.53 8.64 17.45
C PRO A 150 3.10 8.60 16.89
N GLY A 151 2.13 9.23 17.57
CA GLY A 151 0.72 9.24 17.14
C GLY A 151 0.49 10.07 15.86
N LEU A 152 1.41 10.98 15.54
CA LEU A 152 1.32 11.86 14.39
C LEU A 152 2.20 11.42 13.22
N ARG A 153 3.11 10.46 13.41
CA ARG A 153 4.06 10.00 12.38
C ARG A 153 3.41 9.46 11.11
N ARG A 154 2.25 8.81 11.22
CA ARG A 154 1.50 8.31 10.05
C ARG A 154 1.13 9.46 9.11
N LEU A 155 0.55 10.52 9.65
CA LEU A 155 0.18 11.70 8.89
C LEU A 155 1.44 12.48 8.47
N ALA A 156 2.42 12.66 9.36
CA ALA A 156 3.68 13.36 9.02
C ALA A 156 4.39 12.73 7.82
N THR A 157 4.52 11.40 7.79
CA THR A 157 5.17 10.66 6.69
C THR A 157 4.39 10.80 5.38
N LEU A 158 3.06 10.78 5.43
CA LEU A 158 2.20 11.01 4.27
C LEU A 158 2.37 12.42 3.71
N LEU A 159 2.36 13.43 4.59
CA LEU A 159 2.55 14.84 4.20
C LEU A 159 3.95 15.07 3.62
N ASP A 160 4.99 14.48 4.21
CA ASP A 160 6.37 14.57 3.73
C ASP A 160 6.50 14.02 2.30
N GLY A 161 6.02 12.79 2.07
CA GLY A 161 6.04 12.18 0.74
C GLY A 161 5.22 12.97 -0.28
N PHE A 162 4.02 13.41 0.10
CA PHE A 162 3.18 14.20 -0.80
C PHE A 162 3.82 15.56 -1.15
N ALA A 163 4.37 16.27 -0.16
CA ALA A 163 5.05 17.53 -0.38
C ALA A 163 6.30 17.38 -1.25
N ALA A 164 7.07 16.29 -1.08
CA ALA A 164 8.23 15.99 -1.90
C ALA A 164 7.85 15.80 -3.39
N GLU A 165 6.75 15.10 -3.67
CA GLU A 165 6.26 14.95 -5.04
C GLU A 165 5.76 16.24 -5.66
N LEU A 166 5.03 17.05 -4.89
CA LEU A 166 4.58 18.36 -5.33
C LEU A 166 5.80 19.23 -5.67
N ALA A 167 6.80 19.30 -4.79
CA ALA A 167 8.01 20.07 -4.99
C ALA A 167 8.82 19.62 -6.22
N ALA A 168 8.91 18.31 -6.46
CA ALA A 168 9.55 17.75 -7.65
C ALA A 168 8.79 18.08 -8.96
N SER A 169 7.52 18.44 -8.84
CA SER A 169 6.62 18.74 -9.94
C SER A 169 6.32 20.24 -10.07
N CYS A 170 7.01 21.09 -9.32
CA CYS A 170 6.84 22.55 -9.37
C CYS A 170 7.62 23.20 -10.53
N PRO A 171 7.06 24.22 -11.20
CA PRO A 171 5.69 24.70 -11.06
C PRO A 171 4.67 23.77 -11.74
N GLY A 172 3.50 23.57 -11.13
CA GLY A 172 2.49 22.63 -11.65
C GLY A 172 1.97 22.99 -13.03
N ALA A 173 1.98 24.28 -13.39
CA ALA A 173 1.57 24.77 -14.70
C ALA A 173 2.46 24.29 -15.85
N ALA A 174 3.69 23.82 -15.56
CA ALA A 174 4.62 23.31 -16.56
C ALA A 174 4.53 21.79 -16.76
N LEU A 175 3.64 21.10 -16.05
CA LEU A 175 3.50 19.65 -16.15
C LEU A 175 2.70 19.25 -17.40
N ASP A 176 3.31 18.42 -18.24
CA ASP A 176 2.64 17.80 -19.40
C ASP A 176 1.50 16.86 -18.95
N ARG A 177 1.67 16.20 -17.79
CA ARG A 177 0.68 15.30 -17.22
C ARG A 177 0.64 15.42 -15.71
N ILE A 178 -0.56 15.70 -15.18
CA ILE A 178 -0.81 15.73 -13.74
C ILE A 178 -1.33 14.36 -13.29
N PRO A 179 -0.75 13.73 -12.24
CA PRO A 179 -1.21 12.45 -11.71
C PRO A 179 -2.45 12.64 -10.82
N ALA A 180 -3.54 13.15 -11.41
CA ALA A 180 -4.73 13.64 -10.70
C ALA A 180 -5.30 12.63 -9.69
N ARG A 181 -5.44 11.36 -10.10
CA ARG A 181 -5.92 10.27 -9.24
C ARG A 181 -5.06 10.11 -7.99
N ARG A 182 -3.76 9.98 -8.20
CA ARG A 182 -2.78 9.71 -7.15
C ARG A 182 -2.69 10.87 -6.15
N TRP A 183 -2.63 12.11 -6.64
CA TRP A 183 -2.62 13.29 -5.77
C TRP A 183 -3.96 13.51 -5.07
N GLY A 184 -5.08 13.18 -5.72
CA GLY A 184 -6.39 13.12 -5.07
C GLY A 184 -6.44 12.10 -3.92
N ASP A 185 -5.84 10.93 -4.09
CA ASP A 185 -5.73 9.88 -3.06
C ASP A 185 -4.93 10.36 -1.85
N LEU A 186 -3.73 10.92 -2.10
CA LEU A 186 -2.88 11.46 -1.04
C LEU A 186 -3.55 12.61 -0.30
N TRP A 187 -4.15 13.55 -1.02
CA TRP A 187 -4.86 14.69 -0.44
C TRP A 187 -6.04 14.26 0.42
N ALA A 188 -6.94 13.42 -0.10
CA ALA A 188 -8.12 12.97 0.63
C ALA A 188 -7.73 12.18 1.87
N ARG A 189 -6.76 11.26 1.74
CA ARG A 189 -6.24 10.46 2.86
C ARG A 189 -5.62 11.34 3.94
N ALA A 190 -4.77 12.31 3.56
CA ALA A 190 -4.14 13.23 4.49
C ALA A 190 -5.18 14.08 5.22
N LEU A 191 -6.18 14.58 4.50
CA LEU A 191 -7.23 15.42 5.06
C LEU A 191 -8.09 14.66 6.08
N LEU A 192 -8.46 13.41 5.77
CA LEU A 192 -9.22 12.56 6.70
C LEU A 192 -8.41 12.18 7.94
N LEU A 193 -7.09 11.93 7.80
CA LEU A 193 -6.20 11.69 8.94
C LEU A 193 -6.04 12.91 9.88
N THR A 194 -6.47 14.11 9.46
CA THR A 194 -6.56 15.27 10.37
C THR A 194 -7.78 15.22 11.31
N ARG A 195 -8.68 14.25 11.14
CA ARG A 195 -9.90 14.11 11.96
C ARG A 195 -9.66 13.15 13.13
N PRO A 196 -10.30 13.42 14.29
CA PRO A 196 -10.36 12.43 15.37
C PRO A 196 -10.88 11.09 14.86
N GLN A 197 -10.49 9.96 15.47
CA GLN A 197 -10.84 8.59 15.08
C GLN A 197 -10.15 8.07 13.81
N ALA A 198 -9.81 8.94 12.86
CA ALA A 198 -9.07 8.54 11.66
C ALA A 198 -7.59 8.25 11.95
N ALA A 199 -7.03 8.92 12.95
CA ALA A 199 -5.63 8.80 13.38
C ALA A 199 -5.44 7.85 14.58
N ASP A 200 -6.49 7.21 15.06
CA ASP A 200 -6.42 6.35 16.25
C ASP A 200 -5.52 5.13 15.98
N VAL A 201 -4.77 4.72 16.99
CA VAL A 201 -3.93 3.53 16.93
C VAL A 201 -4.85 2.30 16.78
N PRO A 202 -4.60 1.43 15.78
CA PRO A 202 -5.39 0.21 15.62
C PRO A 202 -5.39 -0.63 16.91
N ALA A 203 -6.54 -1.21 17.25
CA ALA A 203 -6.60 -2.21 18.30
C ALA A 203 -5.74 -3.42 17.90
N VAL A 204 -5.05 -4.00 18.86
CA VAL A 204 -4.20 -5.17 18.65
C VAL A 204 -4.63 -6.32 19.56
N GLU A 205 -4.70 -7.51 18.98
CA GLU A 205 -4.83 -8.78 19.67
C GLU A 205 -3.45 -9.43 19.80
N ALA A 206 -3.16 -10.11 20.91
CA ALA A 206 -1.96 -10.92 21.03
C ALA A 206 -2.22 -12.33 20.53
N VAL A 207 -1.53 -12.77 19.48
CA VAL A 207 -1.74 -14.08 18.85
C VAL A 207 -0.54 -15.01 19.04
N THR A 208 -0.83 -16.29 19.28
CA THR A 208 0.16 -17.37 19.40
C THR A 208 -0.18 -18.47 18.40
N GLY A 209 0.83 -18.98 17.68
CA GLY A 209 0.61 -19.93 16.60
C GLY A 209 1.78 -20.02 15.64
N ARG A 210 1.54 -20.65 14.49
CA ARG A 210 2.55 -20.85 13.44
C ARG A 210 2.28 -19.90 12.28
N LEU A 211 3.31 -19.20 11.82
CA LEU A 211 3.27 -18.32 10.66
C LEU A 211 3.96 -19.01 9.49
N LEU A 212 3.28 -19.11 8.35
CA LEU A 212 3.73 -19.74 7.12
C LEU A 212 3.92 -18.68 6.02
N PRO A 213 5.16 -18.21 5.76
CA PRO A 213 5.41 -17.19 4.76
C PRO A 213 5.12 -17.69 3.33
N LEU A 214 4.41 -16.88 2.54
CA LEU A 214 4.10 -17.16 1.12
C LEU A 214 5.05 -16.44 0.18
N GLY A 215 5.43 -15.21 0.52
CA GLY A 215 6.26 -14.35 -0.32
C GLY A 215 6.37 -12.94 0.24
N VAL A 216 7.12 -12.07 -0.45
CA VAL A 216 7.35 -10.69 -0.04
C VAL A 216 7.09 -9.73 -1.21
N ASP A 217 6.37 -8.64 -0.92
CA ASP A 217 6.24 -7.46 -1.77
C ASP A 217 7.26 -6.43 -1.28
N LEU A 218 8.10 -5.90 -2.19
CA LEU A 218 9.12 -4.90 -1.86
C LEU A 218 8.72 -3.56 -2.45
N HIS A 219 8.46 -2.59 -1.57
CA HIS A 219 8.16 -1.21 -1.94
C HIS A 219 9.40 -0.34 -1.77
N GLU A 220 9.81 0.33 -2.84
CA GLU A 220 10.91 1.28 -2.82
C GLU A 220 10.41 2.69 -3.11
N HIS A 221 10.80 3.62 -2.23
CA HIS A 221 10.71 5.05 -2.41
C HIS A 221 12.13 5.63 -2.42
N VAL A 222 12.29 6.88 -2.89
CA VAL A 222 13.58 7.57 -2.89
C VAL A 222 14.19 7.66 -1.48
N THR A 223 13.33 7.83 -0.47
CA THR A 223 13.73 8.06 0.94
C THR A 223 13.42 6.92 1.90
N ALA A 224 12.74 5.86 1.44
CA ALA A 224 12.30 4.76 2.29
C ALA A 224 12.18 3.45 1.50
N ALA A 225 12.31 2.33 2.19
CA ALA A 225 11.98 1.02 1.66
C ALA A 225 11.08 0.27 2.64
N GLN A 226 10.20 -0.57 2.12
CA GLN A 226 9.38 -1.48 2.91
C GLN A 226 9.39 -2.87 2.30
N ALA A 227 9.62 -3.90 3.12
CA ALA A 227 9.30 -5.28 2.77
C ALA A 227 8.01 -5.67 3.48
N GLN A 228 7.03 -6.17 2.74
CA GLN A 228 5.77 -6.70 3.26
C GLN A 228 5.70 -8.20 2.95
N VAL A 229 5.82 -9.02 3.98
CA VAL A 229 5.69 -10.47 3.88
C VAL A 229 4.22 -10.84 3.97
N HIS A 230 3.71 -11.54 2.96
CA HIS A 230 2.38 -12.14 2.98
C HIS A 230 2.50 -13.57 3.51
N ALA A 231 1.61 -13.95 4.43
CA ALA A 231 1.69 -15.23 5.12
C ALA A 231 0.30 -15.77 5.48
N VAL A 232 0.26 -17.07 5.77
CA VAL A 232 -0.86 -17.72 6.45
C VAL A 232 -0.49 -17.93 7.91
N PHE A 233 -1.34 -17.50 8.83
CA PHE A 233 -1.19 -17.75 10.26
C PHE A 233 -2.12 -18.86 10.70
N GLU A 234 -1.57 -19.90 11.34
CA GLU A 234 -2.28 -21.01 11.97
C GLU A 234 -2.33 -20.79 13.48
N PRO A 235 -3.49 -20.40 14.05
CA PRO A 235 -3.63 -20.21 15.49
C PRO A 235 -3.33 -21.48 16.30
N ALA A 236 -2.65 -21.33 17.44
CA ALA A 236 -2.32 -22.47 18.31
C ALA A 236 -3.54 -23.13 18.97
N ASP A 237 -4.66 -22.43 19.04
CA ASP A 237 -5.93 -22.94 19.58
C ASP A 237 -6.71 -23.82 18.58
N GLY A 238 -6.19 -23.99 17.37
CA GLY A 238 -6.80 -24.80 16.31
C GLY A 238 -7.93 -24.09 15.55
N ALA A 239 -8.10 -22.77 15.74
CA ALA A 239 -9.00 -21.98 14.90
C ALA A 239 -8.56 -21.96 13.42
N ALA A 240 -9.45 -21.50 12.54
CA ALA A 240 -9.18 -21.47 11.11
C ALA A 240 -7.92 -20.64 10.78
N PRO A 241 -7.11 -21.05 9.80
CA PRO A 241 -5.98 -20.23 9.36
C PRO A 241 -6.44 -18.85 8.88
N ARG A 242 -5.61 -17.83 9.11
CA ARG A 242 -5.89 -16.43 8.78
C ARG A 242 -4.84 -15.88 7.82
N LEU A 243 -5.25 -15.10 6.83
CA LEU A 243 -4.34 -14.32 6.00
C LEU A 243 -3.81 -13.14 6.80
N VAL A 244 -2.49 -13.04 6.88
CA VAL A 244 -1.82 -11.97 7.60
C VAL A 244 -0.65 -11.41 6.80
N ARG A 245 -0.20 -10.23 7.20
CA ARG A 245 0.96 -9.55 6.64
C ARG A 245 1.90 -9.14 7.76
N ALA A 246 3.20 -9.15 7.50
CA ALA A 246 4.18 -8.54 8.40
C ALA A 246 5.05 -7.58 7.58
N SER A 247 5.13 -6.33 7.99
CA SER A 247 5.86 -5.29 7.27
C SER A 247 6.99 -4.72 8.10
N VAL A 248 8.12 -4.46 7.45
CA VAL A 248 9.24 -3.70 8.01
C VAL A 248 9.58 -2.55 7.08
N SER A 249 9.73 -1.35 7.64
CA SER A 249 10.08 -0.14 6.90
C SER A 249 11.34 0.47 7.45
N VAL A 250 12.20 0.95 6.55
CA VAL A 250 13.47 1.59 6.89
C VAL A 250 13.67 2.86 6.08
N PRO A 251 14.26 3.92 6.65
CA PRO A 251 14.74 5.04 5.87
C PRO A 251 15.83 4.55 4.90
N LYS A 252 15.76 5.00 3.66
CA LYS A 252 16.63 4.59 2.56
C LYS A 252 17.24 5.83 1.91
N PRO A 253 18.58 5.97 1.86
CA PRO A 253 19.21 6.95 0.97
C PRO A 253 18.94 6.59 -0.49
N ASP A 254 18.72 7.60 -1.34
CA ASP A 254 18.48 7.43 -2.79
C ASP A 254 19.56 6.61 -3.53
N THR A 255 20.81 6.67 -3.03
CA THR A 255 21.96 5.90 -3.53
C THR A 255 21.89 4.39 -3.24
N VAL A 256 21.02 3.92 -2.34
CA VAL A 256 20.84 2.49 -2.05
C VAL A 256 19.76 1.92 -2.97
N VAL A 257 20.13 1.05 -3.89
CA VAL A 257 19.26 0.43 -4.90
C VAL A 257 19.51 -1.08 -4.99
N GLU A 258 18.65 -1.79 -5.72
CA GLU A 258 18.78 -3.23 -6.02
C GLU A 258 18.91 -4.07 -4.73
N ALA A 259 19.73 -5.12 -4.75
CA ALA A 259 19.94 -5.99 -3.59
C ALA A 259 20.48 -5.26 -2.34
N GLY A 260 21.00 -4.03 -2.50
CA GLY A 260 21.43 -3.18 -1.40
C GLY A 260 20.32 -2.85 -0.39
N VAL A 261 19.07 -2.87 -0.84
CA VAL A 261 17.91 -2.60 0.03
C VAL A 261 17.77 -3.65 1.14
N TRP A 262 18.10 -4.92 0.86
CA TRP A 262 18.02 -5.98 1.87
C TRP A 262 18.98 -5.76 3.05
N GLN A 263 20.12 -5.12 2.83
CA GLN A 263 21.05 -4.79 3.91
C GLN A 263 20.44 -3.80 4.92
N LEU A 264 19.55 -2.92 4.47
CA LEU A 264 18.84 -2.01 5.36
C LEU A 264 17.74 -2.73 6.15
N LEU A 265 17.06 -3.70 5.52
CA LEU A 265 15.89 -4.37 6.09
C LEU A 265 16.25 -5.53 7.04
N ARG A 266 17.32 -6.28 6.76
CA ARG A 266 17.74 -7.49 7.49
C ARG A 266 17.78 -7.37 9.02
N PRO A 267 18.32 -6.29 9.62
CA PRO A 267 18.41 -6.20 11.07
C PRO A 267 17.06 -6.14 11.79
N HIS A 268 15.97 -5.92 11.04
CA HIS A 268 14.68 -5.51 11.58
C HIS A 268 13.56 -6.53 11.33
N LEU A 269 13.89 -7.69 10.76
CA LEU A 269 12.89 -8.70 10.43
C LEU A 269 13.53 -10.09 10.28
N SER A 270 13.69 -10.85 11.37
CA SER A 270 14.17 -12.25 11.31
C SER A 270 13.31 -13.15 10.41
N LEU A 271 12.04 -12.78 10.20
CA LEU A 271 11.13 -13.40 9.23
C LEU A 271 11.70 -13.47 7.80
N LEU A 272 12.51 -12.48 7.39
CA LEU A 272 13.11 -12.46 6.06
C LEU A 272 14.10 -13.63 5.85
N ALA A 273 14.81 -14.02 6.90
CA ALA A 273 15.68 -15.20 6.86
C ALA A 273 14.85 -16.49 6.75
N ALA A 274 13.77 -16.61 7.55
CA ALA A 274 12.88 -17.76 7.50
C ALA A 274 12.20 -17.92 6.12
N LEU A 275 11.78 -16.82 5.49
CA LEU A 275 11.26 -16.82 4.12
C LEU A 275 12.31 -17.34 3.12
N GLY A 276 13.55 -16.85 3.19
CA GLY A 276 14.64 -17.28 2.32
C GLY A 276 15.05 -18.75 2.52
N GLU A 277 14.89 -19.28 3.73
CA GLU A 277 15.22 -20.66 4.09
C GLU A 277 14.03 -21.64 3.94
N GLY A 278 12.84 -21.15 3.58
CA GLY A 278 11.63 -21.98 3.48
C GLY A 278 11.22 -22.55 4.83
N ARG A 279 11.16 -21.71 5.87
CA ARG A 279 10.78 -22.07 7.24
C ARG A 279 9.54 -21.33 7.70
N ALA A 280 8.78 -21.99 8.57
CA ALA A 280 7.75 -21.35 9.38
C ALA A 280 8.39 -20.50 10.49
N MET A 281 7.57 -19.66 11.12
CA MET A 281 7.90 -18.97 12.37
C MET A 281 6.89 -19.35 13.45
N ASP A 282 7.38 -19.72 14.63
CA ASP A 282 6.54 -19.89 15.82
C ASP A 282 6.41 -18.53 16.52
N LEU A 283 5.17 -18.05 16.64
CA LEU A 283 4.82 -16.78 17.25
C LEU A 283 4.29 -17.00 18.67
N ASP A 284 4.74 -16.16 19.59
CA ASP A 284 4.28 -16.14 20.99
C ASP A 284 3.77 -14.75 21.35
N ALA A 285 2.44 -14.61 21.48
CA ALA A 285 1.76 -13.37 21.80
C ALA A 285 2.14 -12.20 20.85
N MET A 286 2.37 -12.46 19.56
CA MET A 286 2.66 -11.43 18.56
C MET A 286 1.46 -10.48 18.42
N PRO A 287 1.62 -9.15 18.42
CA PRO A 287 0.49 -8.25 18.21
C PRO A 287 -0.01 -8.31 16.75
N LEU A 288 -1.32 -8.45 16.58
CA LEU A 288 -2.03 -8.51 15.29
C LEU A 288 -3.13 -7.43 15.27
N THR A 289 -3.18 -6.62 14.21
CA THR A 289 -4.28 -5.66 14.00
C THR A 289 -5.55 -6.34 13.49
N ASP A 290 -6.68 -5.65 13.57
CA ASP A 290 -7.97 -6.13 13.00
C ASP A 290 -7.93 -6.30 11.47
N GLU A 291 -7.00 -5.63 10.78
CA GLU A 291 -6.78 -5.76 9.32
C GLU A 291 -5.78 -6.85 8.92
N GLY A 292 -5.23 -7.59 9.88
CA GLY A 292 -4.29 -8.67 9.61
C GLY A 292 -2.84 -8.27 9.50
N ASP A 293 -2.46 -7.10 10.00
CA ASP A 293 -1.05 -6.68 10.03
C ASP A 293 -0.41 -7.07 11.37
N LEU A 294 0.61 -7.92 11.31
CA LEU A 294 1.46 -8.29 12.44
C LEU A 294 2.43 -7.15 12.75
N LEU A 295 2.40 -6.66 13.98
CA LEU A 295 3.38 -5.72 14.48
C LEU A 295 4.62 -6.49 14.94
N TRP A 296 5.56 -6.69 14.02
CA TRP A 296 6.68 -7.61 14.21
C TRP A 296 7.55 -7.24 15.43
N ASP A 297 7.76 -8.24 16.29
CA ASP A 297 8.66 -8.19 17.44
C ASP A 297 9.51 -9.47 17.44
N ASP A 298 10.81 -9.34 17.15
CA ASP A 298 11.74 -10.48 17.09
C ASP A 298 11.83 -11.24 18.43
N ALA A 299 11.52 -10.62 19.57
CA ALA A 299 11.50 -11.30 20.86
C ALA A 299 10.33 -12.31 20.99
N ARG A 300 9.32 -12.18 20.12
CA ARG A 300 8.09 -12.99 20.10
C ARG A 300 8.06 -13.99 18.95
N ALA A 301 9.16 -14.14 18.21
CA ALA A 301 9.23 -14.98 17.03
C ALA A 301 10.44 -15.92 17.10
N ARG A 302 10.24 -17.19 16.74
CA ARG A 302 11.30 -18.21 16.66
C ARG A 302 11.20 -18.96 15.33
N GLN A 303 12.34 -19.38 14.77
CA GLN A 303 12.32 -20.26 13.60
C GLN A 303 11.65 -21.58 13.95
N GLY A 304 10.68 -21.98 13.14
CA GLY A 304 9.98 -23.24 13.26
C GLY A 304 10.44 -24.28 12.25
N ASP A 305 9.58 -25.27 12.03
CA ASP A 305 9.78 -26.36 11.07
C ASP A 305 9.85 -25.87 9.62
N PRO A 306 10.48 -26.63 8.71
CA PRO A 306 10.43 -26.38 7.28
C PRO A 306 9.00 -26.19 6.78
N ALA A 307 8.79 -25.16 5.97
CA ALA A 307 7.53 -24.80 5.34
C ALA A 307 7.80 -24.28 3.93
N ASP A 308 7.64 -25.16 2.94
CA ASP A 308 7.75 -24.78 1.54
C ASP A 308 6.57 -23.85 1.16
N ALA A 309 6.86 -22.71 0.55
CA ALA A 309 5.85 -21.70 0.25
C ALA A 309 4.85 -22.18 -0.80
N LEU A 310 5.29 -22.93 -1.82
CA LEU A 310 4.41 -23.46 -2.88
C LEU A 310 3.50 -24.54 -2.31
N ALA A 311 4.01 -25.44 -1.47
CA ALA A 311 3.21 -26.44 -0.77
C ALA A 311 2.20 -25.79 0.19
N THR A 312 2.62 -24.77 0.93
CA THR A 312 1.75 -23.97 1.80
C THR A 312 0.63 -23.31 0.99
N ALA A 313 0.97 -22.65 -0.12
CA ALA A 313 0.03 -21.99 -1.00
C ALA A 313 -0.95 -22.97 -1.67
N ARG A 314 -0.50 -24.20 -1.96
CA ARG A 314 -1.36 -25.23 -2.55
C ARG A 314 -2.34 -25.83 -1.53
N VAL A 315 -1.93 -26.00 -0.27
CA VAL A 315 -2.69 -26.78 0.72
C VAL A 315 -3.39 -25.91 1.75
N VAL A 316 -2.71 -24.92 2.32
CA VAL A 316 -3.20 -24.15 3.48
C VAL A 316 -3.92 -22.88 3.05
N LEU A 317 -3.37 -22.15 2.07
CA LEU A 317 -3.94 -20.88 1.58
C LEU A 317 -5.44 -20.98 1.20
N PRO A 318 -5.94 -22.04 0.53
CA PRO A 318 -7.37 -22.16 0.21
C PRO A 318 -8.28 -22.28 1.45
N THR A 319 -7.73 -22.68 2.60
CA THR A 319 -8.47 -22.81 3.87
C THR A 319 -8.40 -21.54 4.73
N ALA A 320 -7.58 -20.57 4.33
CA ALA A 320 -7.36 -19.36 5.09
C ALA A 320 -8.51 -18.36 4.92
N THR A 321 -8.88 -17.73 6.02
CA THR A 321 -9.86 -16.64 6.07
C THR A 321 -9.16 -15.29 5.87
N ALA A 322 -9.82 -14.36 5.19
CA ALA A 322 -9.36 -12.98 5.09
C ALA A 322 -9.86 -12.15 6.28
N LEU A 323 -9.04 -11.21 6.73
CA LEU A 323 -9.43 -10.23 7.74
C LEU A 323 -10.12 -9.01 7.10
N PRO A 324 -10.98 -8.29 7.85
CA PRO A 324 -11.70 -7.14 7.32
C PRO A 324 -10.78 -5.95 7.04
N THR A 325 -11.11 -5.13 6.04
CA THR A 325 -10.42 -3.86 5.77
C THR A 325 -11.08 -2.71 6.54
N ALA A 326 -10.27 -1.94 7.27
CA ALA A 326 -10.70 -0.74 7.99
C ALA A 326 -11.24 0.32 7.01
N PRO A 327 -12.27 1.10 7.38
CA PRO A 327 -12.98 1.98 6.45
C PRO A 327 -12.09 2.95 5.65
N LEU A 328 -11.06 3.52 6.28
CA LEU A 328 -10.16 4.44 5.58
C LEU A 328 -9.22 3.73 4.61
N ASP A 329 -8.95 2.45 4.83
CA ASP A 329 -8.03 1.61 4.06
C ASP A 329 -8.72 0.86 2.92
N ARG A 330 -10.06 0.95 2.82
CA ARG A 330 -10.86 0.47 1.69
C ARG A 330 -10.63 1.32 0.46
N HIS A 331 -9.57 1.00 -0.28
CA HIS A 331 -9.21 1.63 -1.53
C HIS A 331 -8.81 0.55 -2.55
N PRO A 332 -9.22 0.65 -3.83
CA PRO A 332 -8.92 -0.41 -4.81
C PRO A 332 -7.43 -0.71 -4.95
N ALA A 333 -6.57 0.32 -4.90
CA ALA A 333 -5.11 0.15 -4.97
C ALA A 333 -4.50 -0.61 -3.77
N ARG A 334 -5.26 -0.81 -2.67
CA ARG A 334 -4.86 -1.60 -1.50
C ARG A 334 -5.19 -3.08 -1.63
N ILE A 335 -5.99 -3.48 -2.62
CA ILE A 335 -6.29 -4.89 -2.88
C ILE A 335 -5.00 -5.59 -3.31
N ALA A 336 -4.61 -6.59 -2.52
CA ALA A 336 -3.41 -7.40 -2.71
C ALA A 336 -3.65 -8.78 -2.09
N GLU A 337 -4.52 -9.55 -2.73
CA GLU A 337 -5.01 -10.84 -2.23
C GLU A 337 -4.06 -11.98 -2.67
N PRO A 338 -3.43 -12.73 -1.74
CA PRO A 338 -2.60 -13.87 -2.11
C PRO A 338 -3.39 -14.94 -2.85
N VAL A 339 -2.87 -15.41 -3.97
CA VAL A 339 -3.44 -16.48 -4.79
C VAL A 339 -2.36 -17.47 -5.21
N PHE A 340 -2.78 -18.72 -5.39
CA PHE A 340 -1.95 -19.79 -5.94
C PHE A 340 -2.54 -20.24 -7.27
N LEU A 341 -1.68 -20.33 -8.30
CA LEU A 341 -2.08 -20.64 -9.66
C LEU A 341 -1.27 -21.83 -10.18
N GLU A 342 -1.96 -22.78 -10.81
CA GLU A 342 -1.39 -23.92 -11.52
C GLU A 342 -2.26 -24.28 -12.72
N GLY A 343 -1.69 -25.01 -13.68
CA GLY A 343 -2.43 -25.46 -14.86
C GLY A 343 -2.95 -24.33 -15.75
N TYR A 344 -2.32 -23.15 -15.68
CA TYR A 344 -2.69 -22.00 -16.49
C TYR A 344 -2.01 -22.02 -17.86
N ASP A 345 -2.72 -21.54 -18.86
CA ASP A 345 -2.15 -21.22 -20.16
C ASP A 345 -1.42 -19.88 -20.09
N ARG A 346 -0.38 -19.74 -20.90
CA ARG A 346 0.45 -18.53 -20.95
C ARG A 346 0.43 -17.98 -22.35
N SER A 347 0.19 -16.69 -22.48
CA SER A 347 0.34 -15.96 -23.73
C SER A 347 1.14 -14.69 -23.50
N GLN A 348 1.85 -14.25 -24.53
CA GLN A 348 2.60 -13.02 -24.52
C GLN A 348 2.23 -12.22 -25.77
N ASP A 349 1.75 -10.99 -25.56
CA ASP A 349 1.47 -10.02 -26.63
C ASP A 349 2.27 -8.75 -26.35
N GLY A 350 3.28 -8.50 -27.20
CA GLY A 350 4.32 -7.52 -26.92
C GLY A 350 4.98 -7.78 -25.56
N ASP A 351 4.97 -6.77 -24.69
CA ASP A 351 5.53 -6.84 -23.34
C ASP A 351 4.51 -7.33 -22.29
N THR A 352 3.26 -7.60 -22.69
CA THR A 352 2.21 -8.04 -21.76
C THR A 352 2.17 -9.57 -21.69
N LEU A 353 2.66 -10.11 -20.57
CA LEU A 353 2.44 -11.51 -20.20
C LEU A 353 1.03 -11.68 -19.62
N THR A 354 0.32 -12.72 -20.06
CA THR A 354 -1.03 -13.04 -19.57
C THR A 354 -1.11 -14.51 -19.16
N PHE A 355 -1.70 -14.75 -17.99
CA PHE A 355 -2.06 -16.09 -17.52
C PHE A 355 -3.56 -16.30 -17.70
N THR A 356 -3.93 -17.39 -18.37
CA THR A 356 -5.32 -17.80 -18.49
C THR A 356 -5.60 -18.95 -17.53
N VAL A 357 -6.41 -18.69 -16.51
CA VAL A 357 -6.76 -19.62 -15.44
C VAL A 357 -8.26 -19.86 -15.50
N ALA A 358 -8.70 -21.11 -15.62
CA ALA A 358 -10.13 -21.45 -15.73
C ALA A 358 -10.89 -20.63 -16.80
N GLY A 359 -10.23 -20.30 -17.92
CA GLY A 359 -10.80 -19.51 -19.01
C GLY A 359 -10.81 -17.99 -18.78
N GLN A 360 -10.32 -17.50 -17.64
CA GLN A 360 -10.17 -16.07 -17.37
C GLN A 360 -8.72 -15.62 -17.58
N ALA A 361 -8.55 -14.54 -18.34
CA ALA A 361 -7.25 -13.96 -18.65
C ALA A 361 -6.88 -12.89 -17.62
N PHE A 362 -5.71 -13.05 -17.00
CA PHE A 362 -5.14 -12.10 -16.06
C PHE A 362 -3.79 -11.60 -16.57
N PRO A 363 -3.65 -10.28 -16.82
CA PRO A 363 -2.35 -9.69 -17.09
C PRO A 363 -1.42 -9.88 -15.89
N VAL A 364 -0.18 -10.27 -16.18
CA VAL A 364 0.88 -10.42 -15.18
C VAL A 364 1.69 -9.14 -15.13
N ASP A 365 1.78 -8.54 -13.95
CA ASP A 365 2.51 -7.32 -13.69
C ASP A 365 3.99 -7.65 -13.39
N THR A 366 4.75 -7.87 -14.46
CA THR A 366 6.19 -8.17 -14.38
C THR A 366 7.03 -6.96 -13.97
N ASP A 367 6.50 -5.73 -14.12
CA ASP A 367 7.19 -4.50 -13.75
C ASP A 367 7.28 -4.32 -12.23
N ARG A 368 6.39 -4.97 -11.48
CA ARG A 368 6.42 -5.02 -10.01
C ARG A 368 7.34 -6.09 -9.44
N ILE A 369 8.03 -6.86 -10.27
CA ILE A 369 9.05 -7.81 -9.77
C ILE A 369 10.21 -6.98 -9.22
N PRO A 370 10.60 -7.14 -7.94
CA PRO A 370 11.69 -6.36 -7.38
C PRO A 370 13.00 -6.62 -8.12
N THR A 371 13.72 -5.57 -8.51
CA THR A 371 15.07 -5.72 -9.08
C THR A 371 16.04 -6.36 -8.07
N ALA A 372 15.74 -6.23 -6.78
CA ALA A 372 16.44 -6.84 -5.67
C ALA A 372 16.13 -8.36 -5.50
N SER A 373 15.82 -9.09 -6.56
CA SER A 373 15.33 -10.48 -6.48
C SER A 373 15.93 -11.38 -7.56
N PRO A 374 16.06 -12.70 -7.33
CA PRO A 374 16.35 -13.68 -8.39
C PRO A 374 15.12 -14.05 -9.24
N LEU A 375 13.91 -13.60 -8.87
CA LEU A 375 12.71 -13.72 -9.69
C LEU A 375 12.83 -12.78 -10.89
N THR A 376 12.64 -13.30 -12.11
CA THR A 376 12.70 -12.49 -13.34
C THR A 376 11.43 -12.67 -14.19
N PRO A 377 11.10 -11.72 -15.08
CA PRO A 377 9.99 -11.87 -16.02
C PRO A 377 10.05 -13.17 -16.84
N GLU A 378 11.25 -13.58 -17.27
CA GLU A 378 11.46 -14.82 -18.04
C GLU A 378 11.17 -16.07 -17.20
N ALA A 379 11.57 -16.07 -15.93
CA ALA A 379 11.26 -17.16 -15.01
C ALA A 379 9.75 -17.28 -14.77
N VAL A 380 9.05 -16.13 -14.66
CA VAL A 380 7.59 -16.08 -14.55
C VAL A 380 6.93 -16.60 -15.83
N ALA A 381 7.39 -16.16 -17.00
CA ALA A 381 6.87 -16.67 -18.29
C ALA A 381 7.12 -18.18 -18.47
N ALA A 382 8.23 -18.71 -17.95
CA ALA A 382 8.56 -20.14 -18.03
C ALA A 382 7.89 -21.01 -16.95
N SER A 383 7.26 -20.41 -15.94
CA SER A 383 6.74 -21.11 -14.75
C SER A 383 5.60 -22.10 -15.02
N GLY A 384 5.49 -23.12 -14.17
CA GLY A 384 4.38 -24.08 -14.13
C GLY A 384 3.43 -23.89 -12.94
N ALA A 385 3.89 -23.19 -11.90
CA ALA A 385 3.11 -22.79 -10.74
C ALA A 385 3.53 -21.39 -10.29
N CYS A 386 2.60 -20.62 -9.72
CA CYS A 386 2.84 -19.24 -9.30
C CYS A 386 2.09 -18.92 -7.99
N ILE A 387 2.79 -18.33 -7.03
CA ILE A 387 2.21 -17.56 -5.93
C ILE A 387 2.22 -16.10 -6.37
N ALA A 388 1.06 -15.47 -6.36
CA ALA A 388 0.91 -14.06 -6.77
C ALA A 388 0.01 -13.29 -5.81
N LEU A 389 0.06 -11.96 -5.90
CA LEU A 389 -0.97 -11.07 -5.37
C LEU A 389 -1.93 -10.72 -6.51
N LEU A 390 -3.22 -10.99 -6.31
CA LEU A 390 -4.29 -10.44 -7.12
C LEU A 390 -4.51 -8.99 -6.70
N ARG A 391 -4.19 -8.07 -7.61
CA ARG A 391 -4.28 -6.62 -7.40
C ARG A 391 -5.27 -5.99 -8.37
N TRP A 392 -5.86 -4.87 -7.97
CA TRP A 392 -6.61 -4.02 -8.89
C TRP A 392 -5.75 -2.85 -9.35
N ASP A 393 -5.50 -2.76 -10.66
CA ASP A 393 -4.74 -1.67 -11.26
C ASP A 393 -5.23 -1.37 -12.68
N ALA A 394 -5.17 -0.10 -13.07
CA ALA A 394 -5.58 0.39 -14.39
C ALA A 394 -6.97 -0.12 -14.85
N GLY A 395 -7.93 -0.23 -13.92
CA GLY A 395 -9.31 -0.65 -14.22
C GLY A 395 -9.51 -2.16 -14.40
N GLY A 396 -8.53 -2.99 -13.99
CA GLY A 396 -8.65 -4.44 -14.08
C GLY A 396 -7.87 -5.18 -12.99
N PHE A 397 -8.17 -6.47 -12.83
CA PHE A 397 -7.36 -7.35 -11.99
C PHE A 397 -6.06 -7.74 -12.70
N ARG A 398 -4.96 -7.74 -11.94
CA ARG A 398 -3.62 -8.13 -12.39
C ARG A 398 -2.96 -9.05 -11.37
N LEU A 399 -2.03 -9.87 -11.84
CA LEU A 399 -1.24 -10.76 -11.00
C LEU A 399 0.15 -10.17 -10.79
N GLN A 400 0.52 -9.85 -9.55
CA GLN A 400 1.89 -9.53 -9.17
C GLN A 400 2.58 -10.82 -8.66
N PRO A 401 3.56 -11.37 -9.39
CA PRO A 401 4.24 -12.60 -8.95
C PRO A 401 5.07 -12.38 -7.67
N LEU A 402 4.94 -13.29 -6.70
CA LEU A 402 5.76 -13.35 -5.50
C LEU A 402 6.74 -14.52 -5.53
N ALA A 403 6.32 -15.66 -6.08
CA ALA A 403 7.15 -16.83 -6.27
C ALA A 403 6.67 -17.69 -7.42
N VAL A 404 7.58 -18.41 -8.07
CA VAL A 404 7.23 -19.34 -9.14
C VAL A 404 7.98 -20.67 -9.01
N GLU A 405 7.36 -21.73 -9.49
CA GLU A 405 8.04 -23.00 -9.77
C GLU A 405 8.46 -23.03 -11.24
N THR A 406 9.76 -23.22 -11.48
CA THR A 406 10.34 -23.41 -12.82
C THR A 406 11.16 -24.68 -12.88
N THR A 407 11.59 -25.09 -14.08
CA THR A 407 12.45 -26.26 -14.27
C THR A 407 13.85 -25.87 -14.73
N VAL A 408 14.85 -26.20 -13.92
CA VAL A 408 16.28 -26.02 -14.26
C VAL A 408 16.92 -27.39 -14.33
N ARG A 409 17.52 -27.74 -15.49
CA ARG A 409 18.14 -29.05 -15.74
C ARG A 409 17.22 -30.23 -15.35
N ARG A 410 15.92 -30.12 -15.69
CA ARG A 410 14.86 -31.09 -15.38
C ARG A 410 14.54 -31.28 -13.89
N LYS A 411 14.98 -30.37 -13.02
CA LYS A 411 14.56 -30.33 -11.61
C LYS A 411 13.66 -29.13 -11.38
N ALA A 412 12.58 -29.32 -10.63
CA ALA A 412 11.77 -28.23 -10.13
C ALA A 412 12.60 -27.36 -9.18
N VAL A 413 12.53 -26.05 -9.37
CA VAL A 413 13.21 -25.04 -8.55
C VAL A 413 12.23 -23.92 -8.29
N ALA A 414 12.09 -23.54 -7.02
CA ALA A 414 11.32 -22.38 -6.62
C ALA A 414 12.19 -21.11 -6.68
N LEU A 415 11.64 -20.04 -7.25
CA LEU A 415 12.25 -18.70 -7.26
C LEU A 415 11.30 -17.75 -6.55
N HIS A 416 11.81 -16.99 -5.56
CA HIS A 416 11.02 -16.11 -4.72
C HIS A 416 11.52 -14.67 -4.81
N ALA A 417 10.59 -13.71 -4.79
CA ALA A 417 10.86 -12.27 -4.69
C ALA A 417 11.79 -11.93 -3.51
N GLY A 418 11.66 -12.68 -2.40
CA GLY A 418 12.40 -12.48 -1.16
C GLY A 418 13.59 -13.39 -0.95
N ALA A 419 14.00 -14.18 -1.94
CA ALA A 419 15.04 -15.20 -1.74
C ALA A 419 16.40 -14.61 -1.31
N TRP A 420 16.68 -13.34 -1.65
CA TRP A 420 17.91 -12.67 -1.21
C TRP A 420 17.79 -12.01 0.17
N ALA A 421 16.61 -12.04 0.81
CA ALA A 421 16.39 -11.31 2.05
C ALA A 421 17.22 -11.85 3.22
N GLY A 422 17.46 -13.17 3.29
CA GLY A 422 18.35 -13.81 4.28
C GLY A 422 19.85 -13.79 3.93
N GLY A 423 20.22 -13.29 2.75
CA GLY A 423 21.57 -13.43 2.19
C GLY A 423 21.52 -14.13 0.82
N THR A 424 22.39 -13.72 -0.10
CA THR A 424 22.45 -14.32 -1.43
C THR A 424 23.78 -15.01 -1.70
N THR A 425 23.72 -16.18 -2.33
CA THR A 425 24.89 -16.87 -2.90
C THR A 425 25.13 -16.45 -4.36
N ASP A 426 24.25 -15.63 -4.92
CA ASP A 426 24.40 -15.04 -6.24
C ASP A 426 25.51 -13.98 -6.23
N LYS A 427 26.41 -14.04 -7.21
CA LYS A 427 27.58 -13.15 -7.28
C LYS A 427 27.21 -11.69 -7.56
N ALA A 428 26.15 -11.43 -8.32
CA ALA A 428 25.69 -10.07 -8.62
C ALA A 428 24.99 -9.49 -7.39
N GLY A 429 24.10 -10.25 -6.76
CA GLY A 429 23.44 -9.86 -5.52
C GLY A 429 24.45 -9.55 -4.40
N ALA A 430 25.45 -10.41 -4.20
CA ALA A 430 26.49 -10.21 -3.17
C ALA A 430 27.35 -8.96 -3.42
N ARG A 431 27.59 -8.59 -4.69
CA ARG A 431 28.32 -7.35 -5.04
C ARG A 431 27.49 -6.10 -4.74
N ALA A 432 26.21 -6.10 -5.11
CA ALA A 432 25.31 -5.00 -4.84
C ALA A 432 25.13 -4.75 -3.33
N GLU A 433 24.99 -5.83 -2.55
CA GLU A 433 24.94 -5.74 -1.09
C GLU A 433 26.19 -5.11 -0.45
N LYS A 434 27.38 -5.50 -0.94
CA LYS A 434 28.64 -4.93 -0.45
C LYS A 434 28.71 -3.42 -0.74
N ALA A 435 28.36 -3.01 -1.95
CA ALA A 435 28.38 -1.59 -2.35
C ALA A 435 27.45 -0.74 -1.47
N ALA A 436 26.25 -1.24 -1.16
CA ALA A 436 25.32 -0.54 -0.28
C ALA A 436 25.86 -0.40 1.15
N THR A 437 26.54 -1.43 1.67
CA THR A 437 27.15 -1.41 3.01
C THR A 437 28.22 -0.31 3.12
N ASP A 438 29.07 -0.19 2.09
CA ASP A 438 30.11 0.84 2.04
C ASP A 438 29.49 2.25 2.01
N ALA A 439 28.46 2.46 1.19
CA ALA A 439 27.75 3.75 1.09
C ALA A 439 27.08 4.16 2.43
N VAL A 440 26.37 3.25 3.08
CA VAL A 440 25.71 3.50 4.38
C VAL A 440 26.73 3.84 5.46
N THR A 441 27.87 3.16 5.47
CA THR A 441 28.95 3.42 6.44
C THR A 441 29.49 4.85 6.29
N VAL A 442 29.76 5.29 5.06
CA VAL A 442 30.22 6.66 4.76
C VAL A 442 29.17 7.70 5.18
N LEU A 443 27.90 7.45 4.90
CA LEU A 443 26.82 8.38 5.27
C LEU A 443 26.66 8.50 6.78
N ARG A 444 26.70 7.38 7.52
CA ARG A 444 26.66 7.39 8.99
C ARG A 444 27.84 8.13 9.59
N GLU A 445 29.04 7.95 9.03
CA GLU A 445 30.23 8.68 9.48
C GLU A 445 30.08 10.20 9.26
N ARG A 446 29.60 10.61 8.07
CA ARG A 446 29.37 12.02 7.75
C ARG A 446 28.30 12.65 8.66
N ALA A 447 27.18 11.97 8.86
CA ALA A 447 26.12 12.42 9.75
C ALA A 447 26.62 12.55 11.20
N GLY A 448 27.38 11.57 11.68
CA GLY A 448 27.99 11.61 13.02
C GLY A 448 28.96 12.78 13.22
N ARG A 449 29.68 13.21 12.17
CA ARG A 449 30.53 14.42 12.21
C ARG A 449 29.72 15.71 12.22
N LEU A 450 28.58 15.74 11.53
CA LEU A 450 27.68 16.91 11.46
C LEU A 450 26.92 17.13 12.77
N LEU A 451 26.51 16.06 13.46
CA LEU A 451 25.79 16.11 14.73
C LEU A 451 26.68 16.37 15.96
N ARG A 452 28.01 16.39 15.79
CA ARG A 452 28.99 16.69 16.85
C ARG A 452 29.44 18.17 16.86
N LYS A 453 28.79 19.01 16.06
CA LYS A 453 28.90 20.47 16.11
C LYS A 453 27.64 21.04 16.74
#